data_AF-A0A7C6E519-F1
#
_entry.id   AF-A0A7C6E519-F1
#
_cell.length_a   1.000
_cell.length_b   1.000
_cell.length_c   1.000
_cell.angle_alpha   90.00
_cell.angle_beta   90.00
_cell.angle_gamma   90.00
#
_symmetry.space_group_name_H-M   'P 1'
#
loop_
_entity.id
_entity.type
_entity.pdbx_description
1 polymer ?
#
loop_
_entity_poly.entity_id
_entity_poly.type
_entity_poly.pdbx_seq_one_letter_code
_entity_poly.pdbx_strand_id
1 'polypeptide(L)'
;MYFRFTLFNTLTLLVMTATVLMLWVRYRFSIEKTWPLIYYLIIIAYSEAFPGSLSPYWVFAGVVSGLLLRFEFMGGLVLKAVRVAEYAVFAYVLLRGLQLLLLWPW
;
A
#
# COMPACT_ATOMS: atom_id res chain seq x y z
N MET A 1 -16.96 10.48 -17.62
CA MET A 1 -15.89 9.47 -17.62
C MET A 1 -16.52 8.10 -17.44
N TYR A 2 -16.53 7.25 -18.46
CA TYR A 2 -17.01 5.87 -18.32
C TYR A 2 -15.86 5.00 -17.83
N PHE A 3 -16.06 4.32 -16.70
CA PHE A 3 -15.10 3.34 -16.21
C PHE A 3 -15.06 2.16 -17.17
N ARG A 4 -13.94 1.96 -17.86
CA ARG A 4 -13.75 0.76 -18.70
C ARG A 4 -13.31 -0.37 -17.78
N PHE A 5 -14.06 -1.46 -17.73
CA PHE A 5 -13.67 -2.68 -17.03
C PHE A 5 -12.55 -3.39 -17.81
N THR A 6 -11.33 -2.91 -17.66
CA THR A 6 -10.12 -3.59 -18.11
C THR A 6 -9.51 -4.36 -16.94
N LEU A 7 -8.76 -5.42 -17.23
CA LEU A 7 -8.05 -6.20 -16.21
C LEU A 7 -7.20 -5.28 -15.32
N PHE A 8 -6.50 -4.31 -15.92
CA PHE A 8 -5.74 -3.29 -15.21
C PHE A 8 -6.60 -2.47 -14.24
N ASN A 9 -7.73 -1.92 -14.69
CA ASN A 9 -8.59 -1.08 -13.86
C ASN A 9 -9.23 -1.86 -12.70
N THR A 10 -9.64 -3.11 -12.96
CA THR A 10 -10.20 -3.99 -11.93
C THR A 10 -9.15 -4.35 -10.88
N LEU A 11 -7.93 -4.71 -11.29
CA LEU A 11 -6.85 -5.01 -10.35
C LEU A 11 -6.40 -3.77 -9.57
N THR A 12 -6.39 -2.60 -10.21
CA THR A 12 -6.08 -1.32 -9.54
C THR A 12 -7.11 -1.02 -8.45
N LEU A 13 -8.41 -1.19 -8.74
CA LEU A 13 -9.47 -1.08 -7.74
C LEU A 13 -9.31 -2.10 -6.60
N LEU A 14 -8.93 -3.33 -6.93
CA LEU A 14 -8.71 -4.38 -5.93
C LEU A 14 -7.56 -4.01 -5.00
N VAL A 15 -6.42 -3.55 -5.55
CA VAL A 15 -5.27 -3.07 -4.77
C VAL A 15 -5.67 -1.90 -3.88
N MET A 16 -6.37 -0.90 -4.42
CA MET A 16 -6.86 0.23 -3.62
C MET A 16 -7.80 -0.21 -2.49
N THR A 17 -8.72 -1.13 -2.77
CA THR A 17 -9.63 -1.69 -1.76
C THR A 17 -8.84 -2.44 -0.68
N ALA A 18 -7.84 -3.23 -1.08
CA ALA A 18 -6.94 -3.91 -0.16
C ALA A 18 -6.14 -2.90 0.69
N THR A 19 -5.71 -1.77 0.11
CA THR A 19 -5.02 -0.69 0.84
C THR A 19 -5.93 -0.07 1.90
N VAL A 20 -7.18 0.26 1.57
CA VAL A 20 -8.16 0.79 2.54
C VAL A 20 -8.43 -0.23 3.65
N LEU A 21 -8.59 -1.50 3.29
CA LEU A 21 -8.82 -2.58 4.26
C LEU A 21 -7.61 -2.73 5.20
N MET A 22 -6.38 -2.65 4.69
CA MET A 22 -5.18 -2.72 5.51
C MET A 22 -5.01 -1.50 6.41
N LEU A 23 -5.35 -0.31 5.92
CA LEU A 23 -5.38 0.91 6.74
C LEU A 23 -6.38 0.77 7.89
N TRP A 24 -7.56 0.21 7.62
CA TRP A 24 -8.57 -0.09 8.65
C TRP A 24 -8.10 -1.16 9.64
N VAL A 25 -7.49 -2.25 9.14
CA VAL A 25 -6.94 -3.32 9.98
C VAL A 25 -5.83 -2.79 10.88
N ARG A 26 -4.92 -1.96 10.35
CA ARG A 26 -3.83 -1.32 11.13
C ARG A 26 -4.35 -0.34 12.16
N TYR A 27 -5.44 0.36 11.87
CA TYR A 27 -6.08 1.25 12.83
C TYR A 27 -6.79 0.48 13.95
N ARG A 28 -7.39 -0.67 13.65
CA ARG A 28 -8.25 -1.41 14.59
C ARG A 28 -7.56 -2.54 15.35
N PHE A 29 -6.53 -3.17 14.78
CA PHE A 29 -5.88 -4.35 15.32
C PHE A 29 -4.40 -4.10 15.64
N SER A 30 -3.91 -4.78 16.68
CA SER A 30 -2.51 -4.71 17.11
C SER A 30 -1.56 -5.25 16.02
N ILE A 31 -0.31 -4.79 16.10
CA ILE A 31 0.74 -4.80 15.08
C ILE A 31 1.20 -6.22 14.69
N GLU A 32 0.87 -7.24 15.47
CA GLU A 32 1.40 -8.61 15.41
C GLU A 32 0.86 -9.46 14.24
N LYS A 33 -0.29 -9.10 13.68
CA LYS A 33 -0.96 -9.91 12.65
C LYS A 33 -0.13 -9.97 11.35
N THR A 34 -0.02 -11.14 10.73
CA THR A 34 0.73 -11.40 9.47
C THR A 34 0.10 -10.77 8.22
N TRP A 35 -1.13 -10.26 8.32
CA TRP A 35 -1.89 -9.67 7.21
C TRP A 35 -1.17 -8.57 6.40
N PRO A 36 -0.42 -7.64 7.01
CA PRO A 36 0.31 -6.61 6.27
C PRO A 36 1.34 -7.20 5.29
N LEU A 37 1.99 -8.31 5.63
CA LEU A 37 2.97 -8.96 4.74
C LEU A 37 2.31 -9.54 3.49
N ILE A 38 1.15 -10.18 3.66
CA ILE A 38 0.37 -10.70 2.54
C ILE A 38 -0.02 -9.54 1.61
N TYR A 39 -0.43 -8.41 2.18
CA TYR A 39 -0.72 -7.21 1.41
C TYR A 39 0.48 -6.66 0.64
N TYR A 40 1.66 -6.58 1.28
CA TYR A 40 2.86 -6.12 0.58
C TYR A 40 3.27 -7.07 -0.56
N LEU A 41 3.05 -8.38 -0.40
CA LEU A 41 3.27 -9.35 -1.46
C LEU A 41 2.32 -9.11 -2.65
N ILE A 42 1.05 -8.79 -2.38
CA ILE A 42 0.08 -8.41 -3.42
C ILE A 42 0.52 -7.12 -4.14
N ILE A 43 0.99 -6.10 -3.40
CA ILE A 43 1.52 -4.87 -4.03
C ILE A 43 2.70 -5.16 -4.94
N ILE A 44 3.67 -5.97 -4.48
CA ILE A 44 4.84 -6.32 -5.28
C ILE A 44 4.39 -7.04 -6.55
N ALA A 45 3.54 -8.04 -6.43
CA ALA A 45 3.01 -8.78 -7.58
C ALA A 45 2.28 -7.86 -8.58
N TYR A 46 1.49 -6.90 -8.08
CA TYR A 46 0.82 -5.91 -8.93
C TYR A 46 1.82 -4.97 -9.62
N SER A 47 2.83 -4.49 -8.89
CA SER A 47 3.87 -3.60 -9.43
C SER A 47 4.70 -4.28 -10.53
N GLU A 48 4.99 -5.57 -10.38
CA GLU A 48 5.68 -6.39 -11.38
C GLU A 48 4.78 -6.70 -12.59
N ALA A 49 3.50 -6.99 -12.36
CA ALA A 49 2.54 -7.26 -13.44
C ALA A 49 2.24 -6.02 -14.29
N PHE A 50 2.33 -4.81 -13.71
CA PHE A 50 2.09 -3.54 -14.40
C PHE A 50 3.25 -2.56 -14.19
N PRO A 51 4.34 -2.68 -14.98
CA PRO A 51 5.48 -1.79 -14.87
C PRO A 51 5.07 -0.32 -15.04
N GLY A 52 5.52 0.55 -14.14
CA GLY A 52 5.21 2.00 -14.16
C GLY A 52 3.89 2.39 -13.48
N SER A 53 3.10 1.43 -12.99
CA SER A 53 1.89 1.71 -12.22
C SER A 53 2.24 2.37 -10.87
N LEU A 54 3.07 1.71 -10.08
CA LEU A 54 3.58 2.15 -8.78
C LEU A 54 5.10 2.38 -8.87
N SER A 55 5.59 3.33 -8.09
CA SER A 55 7.03 3.55 -7.94
C SER A 55 7.64 2.46 -7.05
N PRO A 56 8.68 1.74 -7.53
CA PRO A 56 9.34 0.69 -6.75
C PRO A 56 9.88 1.18 -5.41
N TYR A 57 10.35 2.44 -5.35
CA TYR A 57 10.86 3.04 -4.12
C TYR A 57 9.79 3.14 -3.04
N TRP A 58 8.56 3.51 -3.40
CA TRP A 58 7.44 3.61 -2.47
C TRP A 58 6.95 2.23 -2.02
N VAL A 59 6.91 1.26 -2.94
CA VAL A 59 6.60 -0.14 -2.61
C VAL A 59 7.62 -0.69 -1.61
N PHE A 60 8.91 -0.48 -1.87
CA PHE A 60 9.99 -0.94 -1.01
C PHE A 60 9.96 -0.25 0.36
N ALA A 61 9.76 1.07 0.41
CA ALA A 61 9.58 1.80 1.65
C ALA A 61 8.40 1.26 2.48
N GLY A 62 7.29 0.90 1.82
CA GLY A 62 6.16 0.21 2.43
C GLY A 62 6.57 -1.10 3.08
N VAL A 63 7.19 -1.99 2.32
CA VAL A 63 7.61 -3.32 2.81
C VAL A 63 8.57 -3.18 3.99
N VAL A 64 9.57 -2.31 3.88
CA VAL A 64 10.54 -2.06 4.97
C VAL A 64 9.83 -1.50 6.19
N SER A 65 8.93 -0.52 6.03
CA SER A 65 8.17 0.04 7.16
C SER A 65 7.30 -1.01 7.84
N GLY A 66 6.62 -1.87 7.07
CA GLY A 66 5.80 -2.96 7.58
C GLY A 66 6.59 -4.02 8.33
N LEU A 67 7.80 -4.34 7.86
CA LEU A 67 8.75 -5.23 8.53
C LEU A 67 9.29 -4.61 9.82
N LEU A 68 9.72 -3.36 9.78
CA LEU A 68 10.23 -2.63 10.95
C LEU A 68 9.18 -2.55 12.07
N LEU A 69 7.91 -2.33 11.73
CA LEU A 69 6.82 -2.33 12.71
C LEU A 69 6.62 -3.70 13.39
N ARG A 70 7.04 -4.82 12.79
CA ARG A 70 6.97 -6.13 13.44
C ARG A 70 8.05 -6.32 14.51
N PHE A 71 9.15 -5.59 14.44
CA PHE A 71 10.19 -5.67 15.45
C PHE A 71 9.83 -4.78 16.63
N GLU A 72 9.40 -5.37 17.73
CA GLU A 72 9.10 -4.68 19.00
C GLU A 72 10.33 -3.98 19.61
N PHE A 73 11.52 -4.21 19.06
CA PHE A 73 12.78 -3.60 19.49
C PHE A 73 12.87 -2.09 19.27
N MET A 74 11.97 -1.48 18.48
CA MET A 74 11.97 -0.03 18.23
C MET A 74 11.07 0.71 19.22
N GLY A 75 11.65 1.25 20.29
CA GLY A 75 10.92 2.01 21.31
C GLY A 75 10.25 3.30 20.80
N GLY A 76 9.01 3.53 21.26
CA GLY A 76 8.29 4.81 21.33
C GLY A 76 8.28 5.70 20.08
N LEU A 77 9.32 6.53 19.92
CA LEU A 77 9.42 7.55 18.87
C LEU A 77 9.68 6.94 17.49
N VAL A 78 10.55 5.94 17.41
CA VAL A 78 10.89 5.29 16.13
C VAL A 78 9.68 4.52 15.60
N LEU A 79 8.96 3.80 16.47
CA LEU A 79 7.73 3.11 16.11
C LEU A 79 6.67 4.07 15.53
N LYS A 80 6.51 5.25 16.14
CA LYS A 80 5.58 6.28 15.64
C LYS A 80 6.01 6.80 14.27
N ALA A 81 7.30 7.09 14.08
CA ALA A 81 7.81 7.56 12.79
C ALA A 81 7.61 6.53 11.68
N VAL A 82 7.93 5.26 11.94
CA VAL A 82 7.73 4.17 10.95
C VAL A 82 6.25 3.97 10.65
N ARG A 83 5.37 4.10 11.65
CA ARG A 83 3.91 4.04 11.42
C ARG A 83 3.40 5.18 10.54
N VAL A 84 3.90 6.40 10.74
CA VAL A 84 3.57 7.54 9.87
C VAL A 84 4.08 7.30 8.45
N ALA A 85 5.29 6.74 8.30
CA ALA A 85 5.82 6.37 7.00
C ALA A 85 4.96 5.29 6.31
N GLU A 86 4.50 4.27 7.05
CA GLU A 86 3.59 3.24 6.51
C GLU A 86 2.28 3.87 6.01
N TYR A 87 1.68 4.78 6.79
CA TYR A 87 0.47 5.50 6.35
C TYR A 87 0.72 6.39 5.14
N ALA A 88 1.89 7.02 5.04
CA ALA A 88 2.26 7.80 3.85
C ALA A 88 2.34 6.92 2.59
N VAL A 89 2.83 5.68 2.72
CA VAL A 89 2.84 4.71 1.61
C VAL A 89 1.41 4.32 1.23
N PHE A 90 0.53 4.07 2.18
CA PHE A 90 -0.88 3.78 1.87
C PHE A 90 -1.56 4.96 1.17
N ALA A 91 -1.31 6.19 1.62
CA ALA A 91 -1.81 7.38 0.95
C ALA A 91 -1.27 7.50 -0.49
N TYR A 92 0.02 7.24 -0.69
CA TYR A 92 0.63 7.20 -2.03
C TYR A 92 -0.06 6.18 -2.94
N VAL A 93 -0.27 4.95 -2.47
CA VAL A 93 -0.91 3.89 -3.27
C VAL A 93 -2.35 4.26 -3.65
N LEU A 94 -3.12 4.86 -2.73
CA LEU A 94 -4.48 5.32 -3.02
C LEU A 94 -4.52 6.48 -4.00
N LEU A 95 -3.67 7.50 -3.81
CA LEU A 95 -3.58 8.64 -4.72
C LEU A 95 -3.15 8.19 -6.11
N ARG A 96 -2.13 7.33 -6.19
CA ARG A 96 -1.63 6.80 -7.46
C ARG A 96 -2.68 5.92 -8.13
N GLY A 97 -3.37 5.07 -7.37
CA GLY A 97 -4.48 4.26 -7.88
C GLY A 97 -5.62 5.12 -8.44
N LEU A 98 -6.03 6.17 -7.74
CA LEU A 98 -7.03 7.12 -8.24
C LEU A 98 -6.60 7.77 -9.55
N GLN A 99 -5.34 8.20 -9.65
CA GLN A 99 -4.79 8.79 -10.88
C GLN A 99 -4.83 7.80 -12.05
N LEU A 100 -4.43 6.55 -11.82
CA LEU A 100 -4.43 5.50 -12.84
C LEU A 100 -5.85 5.20 -13.34
N LEU A 101 -6.84 5.20 -12.45
CA LEU A 101 -8.24 4.97 -12.81
C LEU A 101 -8.89 6.16 -13.53
N LEU A 102 -8.54 7.39 -13.11
CA LEU A 102 -9.07 8.62 -13.70
C LEU A 102 -8.34 9.04 -14.98
N LEU A 103 -7.28 8.32 -15.36
CA LEU A 103 -6.42 8.64 -16.52
C LEU A 103 -5.92 10.09 -16.46
N TRP A 104 -5.69 10.60 -15.24
CA TRP A 104 -5.33 12.00 -15.03
C TRP A 104 -3.89 12.23 -15.52
N PRO A 105 -3.65 13.18 -16.45
CA PRO A 105 -2.32 13.46 -16.97
C PRO A 105 -1.46 14.24 -15.95
N TRP A 106 -0.17 13.94 -15.93
CA TRP A 106 0.84 14.64 -15.13
C TRP A 106 0.95 16.12 -15.52
#